data_AF-L1NQQ1-F1
#
_entry.id   AF-L1NQQ1-F1
#
_cell.length_a   1.000
_cell.length_b   1.000
_cell.length_c   1.000
_cell.angle_alpha   90.00
_cell.angle_beta   90.00
_cell.angle_gamma   90.00
#
_symmetry.space_group_name_H-M   'P 1'
#
loop_
_entity.id
_entity.type
_entity.pdbx_description
1 polymer ?
#
loop_
_entity_poly.entity_id
_entity_poly.type
_entity_poly.pdbx_seq_one_letter_code
_entity_poly.pdbx_strand_id
1 'polypeptide(L)'
;MKTVEKNVLVPHSAEQMFDLVDKVEDYPQFLPWYGKTEVLSRSENQLEARLYMDYKGVKQSFATRNHNIPGREIRMDLLEGPFKTLRGSWRFEDLGGDCCRIAFKLEYDFANSLLAALISPVFGHLAGKLVEAFVAEAGRRHG
;
A
#
# COMPACT_ATOMS: atom_id res chain seq x y z
N MET A 1 16.15 -6.76 7.31
CA MET A 1 15.39 -6.42 6.09
C MET A 1 14.49 -7.58 5.68
N LYS A 2 13.19 -7.32 5.52
CA LYS A 2 12.17 -8.25 5.03
C LYS A 2 11.59 -7.74 3.72
N THR A 3 11.17 -8.66 2.86
CA THR A 3 10.61 -8.33 1.54
C THR A 3 9.30 -9.09 1.34
N VAL A 4 8.29 -8.39 0.81
CA VAL A 4 7.02 -8.95 0.36
C VAL A 4 6.87 -8.62 -1.11
N GLU A 5 6.59 -9.63 -1.93
CA GLU A 5 6.39 -9.48 -3.37
C GLU A 5 5.11 -10.20 -3.79
N LYS A 6 4.34 -9.57 -4.68
CA LYS A 6 3.11 -10.11 -5.26
C LYS A 6 3.02 -9.68 -6.72
N ASN A 7 2.71 -10.63 -7.60
CA ASN A 7 2.42 -10.38 -8.99
C ASN A 7 1.07 -11.00 -9.31
N VAL A 8 0.10 -10.20 -9.73
CA VAL A 8 -1.29 -10.64 -9.92
C VAL A 8 -1.85 -10.08 -11.22
N LEU A 9 -2.56 -10.90 -11.98
CA LEU A 9 -3.37 -10.48 -13.13
C LEU A 9 -4.78 -10.19 -12.66
N VAL A 10 -5.34 -9.05 -13.07
CA VAL A 10 -6.66 -8.60 -12.63
C VAL A 10 -7.50 -8.15 -13.82
N PRO A 11 -8.82 -8.42 -13.84
CA PRO A 11 -9.73 -8.01 -14.90
C PRO A 11 -10.20 -6.56 -14.69
N HIS A 12 -9.27 -5.66 -14.42
CA HIS A 12 -9.49 -4.23 -14.28
C HIS A 12 -8.37 -3.47 -14.99
N SER A 13 -8.65 -2.25 -15.46
CA SER A 13 -7.65 -1.44 -16.17
C SER A 13 -6.52 -1.00 -15.24
N ALA A 14 -5.36 -0.70 -15.81
CA ALA A 14 -4.22 -0.18 -15.04
C ALA A 14 -4.55 1.13 -14.32
N GLU A 15 -5.36 1.99 -14.95
CA GLU A 15 -5.85 3.25 -14.38
C GLU A 15 -6.76 3.02 -13.17
N GLN A 16 -7.75 2.12 -13.27
CA GLN A 16 -8.64 1.77 -12.14
C GLN A 16 -7.85 1.28 -10.93
N MET A 17 -6.87 0.39 -11.16
CA MET A 17 -6.05 -0.14 -10.07
C MET A 17 -5.10 0.91 -9.49
N PHE A 18 -4.53 1.78 -10.33
CA PHE A 18 -3.70 2.89 -9.89
C PHE A 18 -4.50 3.85 -9.00
N ASP A 19 -5.67 4.28 -9.44
CA ASP A 19 -6.50 5.26 -8.72
C ASP A 19 -6.93 4.74 -7.35
N LEU A 20 -7.26 3.45 -7.25
CA LEU A 20 -7.57 2.79 -5.98
C LEU A 20 -6.40 2.86 -4.98
N VAL A 21 -5.18 2.60 -5.45
CA VAL A 21 -3.98 2.63 -4.60
C VAL A 21 -3.53 4.06 -4.32
N ASP A 22 -3.76 5.01 -5.22
CA ASP A 22 -3.42 6.41 -4.98
C ASP A 22 -4.39 7.08 -3.99
N LYS A 23 -5.65 6.62 -3.93
CA LYS A 23 -6.69 7.18 -3.05
C LYS A 23 -6.62 6.65 -1.61
N VAL A 24 -5.54 6.99 -0.91
CA VAL A 24 -5.26 6.57 0.48
C VAL A 24 -6.37 6.94 1.48
N GLU A 25 -7.17 7.96 1.19
CA GLU A 25 -8.32 8.37 2.01
C GLU A 25 -9.39 7.28 2.12
N ASP A 26 -9.48 6.40 1.13
CA ASP A 26 -10.48 5.34 1.10
C ASP A 26 -10.05 4.08 1.86
N TYR A 27 -8.77 3.97 2.21
CA TYR A 27 -8.23 2.75 2.81
C TYR A 27 -8.99 2.27 4.05
N PRO A 28 -9.42 3.12 5.00
CA PRO A 28 -10.18 2.66 6.17
C PRO A 28 -11.52 2.02 5.82
N GLN A 29 -12.06 2.24 4.61
CA GLN A 29 -13.34 1.68 4.18
C GLN A 29 -13.24 0.19 3.81
N PHE A 30 -12.08 -0.29 3.36
CA PHE A 30 -11.91 -1.66 2.85
C PHE A 30 -10.65 -2.38 3.37
N LEU A 31 -9.74 -1.69 4.06
CA LEU A 31 -8.57 -2.26 4.72
C LEU A 31 -8.80 -2.26 6.24
N PRO A 32 -9.37 -3.34 6.82
CA PRO A 32 -9.83 -3.36 8.22
C PRO A 32 -8.73 -3.19 9.27
N TRP A 33 -7.46 -3.21 8.85
CA TRP A 33 -6.29 -2.99 9.69
C TRP A 33 -5.81 -1.53 9.69
N TYR A 34 -6.41 -0.65 8.89
CA TYR A 34 -6.17 0.79 8.96
C TYR A 34 -7.38 1.48 9.56
N GLY A 35 -7.24 1.97 10.80
CA GLY A 35 -8.31 2.69 11.48
C GLY A 35 -8.49 4.13 10.97
N LYS A 36 -7.44 4.72 10.39
CA LYS A 36 -7.43 6.07 9.83
C LYS A 36 -6.33 6.22 8.79
N THR A 37 -6.54 7.10 7.82
CA THR A 37 -5.49 7.68 6.98
C THR A 37 -5.52 9.20 7.05
N GLU A 38 -4.38 9.82 6.77
CA GLU A 38 -4.22 11.27 6.79
C GLU A 38 -3.33 11.68 5.60
N VAL A 39 -3.83 12.56 4.73
CA VAL A 39 -3.03 13.18 3.68
C VAL A 39 -2.28 14.36 4.28
N LEU A 40 -0.95 14.31 4.22
CA LEU A 40 -0.06 15.36 4.72
C LEU A 40 0.19 16.42 3.64
N SER A 41 0.40 15.95 2.41
CA SER A 41 0.52 16.81 1.23
C SER A 41 0.16 16.00 -0.02
N ARG A 42 -0.41 16.66 -1.02
CA ARG A 42 -0.72 16.07 -2.33
C ARG A 42 -0.43 17.06 -3.44
N SER A 43 0.23 16.58 -4.47
CA SER A 43 0.49 17.27 -5.74
C SER A 43 0.27 16.29 -6.89
N GLU A 44 0.50 16.72 -8.13
CA GLU A 44 0.25 15.91 -9.34
C GLU A 44 0.96 14.55 -9.31
N ASN A 45 2.23 14.51 -8.93
CA ASN A 45 3.07 13.30 -8.99
C ASN A 45 3.65 12.89 -7.62
N GLN A 46 3.17 13.48 -6.54
CA GLN A 46 3.63 13.17 -5.19
C GLN A 46 2.51 13.22 -4.18
N LEU A 47 2.48 12.22 -3.30
CA LEU A 47 1.57 12.12 -2.18
C LEU A 47 2.35 11.80 -0.91
N GLU A 48 2.22 12.62 0.12
CA GLU A 48 2.65 12.25 1.47
C GLU A 48 1.43 11.90 2.30
N ALA A 49 1.43 10.72 2.89
CA ALA A 49 0.30 10.25 3.67
C ALA A 49 0.75 9.45 4.88
N ARG A 50 0.01 9.58 5.98
CA ARG A 50 0.17 8.79 7.19
C ARG A 50 -0.95 7.75 7.27
N LEU A 51 -0.54 6.50 7.48
CA LEU A 51 -1.44 5.36 7.68
C LEU A 51 -1.42 4.97 9.16
N TYR A 52 -2.58 4.89 9.78
CA TYR A 52 -2.74 4.47 11.17
C TYR A 52 -3.21 3.03 11.21
N MET A 53 -2.27 2.13 11.53
CA MET A 53 -2.58 0.73 11.78
C MET A 53 -3.31 0.58 13.11
N ASP A 54 -4.42 -0.14 13.07
CA ASP A 54 -5.15 -0.62 14.25
C ASP A 54 -5.50 -2.09 14.01
N TYR A 55 -4.71 -2.99 14.60
CA TYR A 55 -4.92 -4.43 14.42
C TYR A 55 -4.69 -5.19 15.70
N LYS A 56 -5.75 -5.85 16.20
CA LYS A 56 -5.72 -6.71 17.40
C LYS A 56 -5.06 -6.05 18.63
N GLY A 57 -5.34 -4.77 18.85
CA GLY A 57 -4.81 -4.00 20.00
C GLY A 57 -3.42 -3.39 19.78
N VAL A 58 -2.76 -3.68 18.64
CA VAL A 58 -1.54 -2.98 18.23
C VAL A 58 -1.93 -1.72 17.46
N LYS A 59 -1.57 -0.55 18.00
CA LYS A 59 -1.77 0.76 17.37
C LYS A 59 -0.44 1.37 17.01
N GLN A 60 -0.22 1.65 15.73
CA GLN A 60 1.00 2.25 15.23
C GLN A 60 0.69 3.04 13.96
N SER A 61 1.44 4.11 13.71
CA SER A 61 1.40 4.82 12.44
C SER A 61 2.75 4.85 11.75
N PHE A 62 2.71 4.97 10.43
CA PHE A 62 3.85 5.32 9.59
C PHE A 62 3.37 6.24 8.47
N ALA A 63 4.26 7.08 7.97
CA ALA A 63 4.03 7.94 6.84
C ALA A 63 4.98 7.59 5.70
N THR A 64 4.48 7.68 4.47
CA THR A 64 5.27 7.52 3.26
C THR A 64 5.20 8.78 2.42
N ARG A 65 6.28 9.04 1.69
CA ARG A 65 6.29 9.93 0.53
C ARG A 65 6.23 9.06 -0.72
N ASN A 66 5.19 9.25 -1.51
CA ASN A 66 4.97 8.52 -2.73
C ASN A 66 5.38 9.36 -3.93
N HIS A 67 6.06 8.75 -4.89
CA HIS A 67 6.34 9.30 -6.21
C HIS A 67 5.54 8.52 -7.25
N ASN A 68 4.62 9.22 -7.90
CA ASN A 68 3.61 8.60 -8.74
C ASN A 68 3.86 8.91 -10.21
N ILE A 69 3.61 7.91 -11.05
CA ILE A 69 3.43 8.06 -12.49
C ILE A 69 1.99 7.61 -12.75
N PRO A 70 1.06 8.54 -13.01
CA PRO A 70 -0.37 8.22 -13.20
C PRO A 70 -0.60 7.02 -14.11
N GLY A 71 -1.45 6.10 -13.64
CA GLY A 71 -1.82 4.86 -14.33
C GLY A 71 -0.72 3.80 -14.46
N ARG A 72 0.50 4.04 -13.93
CA ARG A 72 1.66 3.18 -14.20
C ARG A 72 2.46 2.77 -12.98
N GLU A 73 2.80 3.69 -12.08
CA GLU A 73 3.69 3.38 -10.96
C GLU A 73 3.42 4.24 -9.72
N ILE A 74 3.51 3.64 -8.53
CA ILE A 74 3.57 4.33 -7.25
C ILE A 74 4.80 3.80 -6.51
N ARG A 75 5.81 4.66 -6.30
CA ARG A 75 6.99 4.34 -5.47
C ARG A 75 6.83 4.99 -4.12
N MET A 76 7.02 4.23 -3.05
CA MET A 76 6.81 4.67 -1.68
C MET A 76 8.14 4.68 -0.94
N ASP A 77 8.48 5.77 -0.29
CA ASP A 77 9.62 5.89 0.61
C ASP A 77 9.16 6.28 2.00
N LEU A 78 9.81 5.75 3.04
CA LEU A 78 9.53 6.09 4.42
C LEU A 78 9.75 7.59 4.66
N LEU A 79 8.73 8.25 5.20
CA LEU A 79 8.82 9.61 5.70
C LEU A 79 8.96 9.62 7.23
N GLU A 80 8.16 8.81 7.92
CA GLU A 80 8.13 8.72 9.39
C GLU A 80 7.60 7.35 9.83
N GLY A 81 8.03 6.82 10.97
CA GLY A 81 7.38 5.67 11.59
C GLY A 81 8.33 4.76 12.38
N PRO A 82 7.87 3.56 12.75
CA PRO A 82 8.63 2.57 13.53
C PRO A 82 9.74 1.87 12.74
N PHE A 83 9.87 2.20 11.46
CA PHE A 83 10.77 1.56 10.51
C PHE A 83 12.10 2.30 10.45
N LYS A 84 13.20 1.56 10.31
CA LYS A 84 14.48 2.09 9.88
C LYS A 84 14.46 2.39 8.38
N THR A 85 13.86 1.48 7.63
CA THR A 85 13.63 1.61 6.20
C THR A 85 12.26 1.04 5.87
N LEU A 86 11.54 1.72 4.98
CA LEU A 86 10.37 1.19 4.29
C LEU A 86 10.43 1.76 2.88
N ARG A 87 10.43 0.87 1.90
CA ARG A 87 10.36 1.20 0.48
C ARG A 87 9.37 0.26 -0.18
N GLY A 88 8.54 0.77 -1.06
CA GLY A 88 7.67 -0.08 -1.84
C GLY A 88 7.44 0.44 -3.24
N SER A 89 6.94 -0.42 -4.10
CA SER A 89 6.57 -0.08 -5.46
C SER A 89 5.33 -0.85 -5.85
N TRP A 90 4.36 -0.14 -6.40
CA TRP A 90 3.30 -0.69 -7.21
C TRP A 90 3.59 -0.36 -8.66
N ARG A 91 3.51 -1.35 -9.54
CA ARG A 91 3.51 -1.15 -10.98
C ARG A 91 2.24 -1.75 -11.56
N PHE A 92 1.62 -0.99 -12.45
CA PHE A 92 0.39 -1.32 -13.14
C PHE A 92 0.73 -1.42 -14.62
N GLU A 93 0.78 -2.63 -15.14
CA GLU A 93 1.08 -2.92 -16.54
C GLU A 93 -0.23 -3.24 -17.26
N ASP A 94 -0.61 -2.36 -18.19
CA ASP A 94 -1.77 -2.57 -19.06
C ASP A 94 -1.49 -3.72 -20.03
N LEU A 95 -2.38 -4.71 -20.04
CA LEU A 95 -2.32 -5.88 -20.92
C LEU A 95 -3.37 -5.82 -22.04
N GLY A 96 -4.14 -4.74 -22.12
CA GLY A 96 -5.27 -4.57 -23.03
C GLY A 96 -6.54 -5.27 -22.55
N GLY A 97 -7.69 -4.87 -23.12
CA GLY A 97 -8.99 -5.48 -22.82
C GLY A 97 -9.40 -5.37 -21.35
N ASP A 98 -9.16 -4.21 -20.73
CA ASP A 98 -9.40 -3.94 -19.30
C ASP A 98 -8.72 -4.94 -18.38
N CYS A 99 -7.55 -5.44 -18.76
CA CYS A 99 -6.74 -6.32 -17.94
C CYS A 99 -5.42 -5.63 -17.55
N CYS A 100 -5.03 -5.79 -16.28
CA CYS A 100 -3.81 -5.23 -15.74
C CYS A 100 -3.00 -6.30 -15.02
N ARG A 101 -1.67 -6.21 -15.09
CA ARG A 101 -0.77 -6.88 -14.17
C ARG A 101 -0.33 -5.91 -13.08
N ILE A 102 -0.56 -6.28 -11.84
CA ILE A 102 -0.06 -5.59 -10.66
C ILE A 102 1.22 -6.27 -10.21
N ALA A 103 2.33 -5.54 -10.20
CA ALA A 103 3.58 -5.96 -9.55
C ALA A 103 3.80 -5.11 -8.30
N PHE A 104 3.59 -5.71 -7.14
CA PHE A 104 3.79 -5.10 -5.83
C PHE A 104 5.06 -5.64 -5.18
N LYS A 105 5.88 -4.72 -4.67
CA LYS A 105 7.05 -5.03 -3.85
C LYS A 105 7.08 -4.09 -2.64
N LEU A 106 7.39 -4.64 -1.47
CA LEU A 106 7.57 -3.89 -0.23
C LEU A 106 8.77 -4.44 0.54
N GLU A 107 9.73 -3.57 0.81
CA GLU A 107 10.96 -3.83 1.56
C GLU A 107 10.94 -3.00 2.83
N TYR A 108 11.17 -3.63 3.98
CA TYR A 108 11.17 -2.90 5.25
C TYR A 108 12.14 -3.49 6.27
N ASP A 109 12.56 -2.64 7.20
CA ASP A 109 13.37 -3.00 8.35
C ASP A 109 12.95 -2.12 9.54
N PHE A 110 12.91 -2.70 10.74
CA PHE A 110 12.47 -1.97 11.94
C PHE A 110 13.64 -1.24 12.60
N ALA A 111 13.37 -0.10 13.23
CA ALA A 111 14.40 0.69 13.92
C ALA A 111 14.92 0.00 15.19
N ASN A 112 14.08 -0.78 15.87
CA ASN A 112 14.41 -1.49 17.10
C ASN A 112 13.88 -2.93 17.06
N SER A 113 14.68 -3.89 17.53
CA SER A 113 14.35 -5.32 17.60
C SER A 113 13.12 -5.63 18.45
N LEU A 114 12.86 -4.85 19.52
CA LEU A 114 11.67 -5.04 20.36
C LEU A 114 10.38 -4.66 19.61
N LEU A 115 10.41 -3.52 18.90
CA LEU A 115 9.29 -3.04 18.08
C LEU A 115 9.06 -3.97 16.88
N ALA A 116 10.14 -4.50 16.32
CA ALA A 116 10.10 -5.54 15.30
C ALA A 116 9.36 -6.79 15.79
N ALA A 117 9.65 -7.26 17.01
CA ALA A 117 9.02 -8.45 17.55
C ALA A 117 7.50 -8.30 17.73
N LEU A 118 7.04 -7.11 18.15
CA LEU A 118 5.62 -6.82 18.33
C LEU A 118 4.87 -6.70 16.98
N ILE A 119 5.45 -5.97 16.03
CA ILE A 119 4.75 -5.54 14.82
C ILE A 119 5.00 -6.47 13.64
N SER A 120 6.17 -7.12 13.56
CA SER A 120 6.58 -7.81 12.34
C SER A 120 5.69 -8.97 11.89
N PRO A 121 5.18 -9.85 12.79
CA PRO A 121 4.28 -10.93 12.36
C PRO A 121 2.97 -10.38 11.78
N VAL A 122 2.46 -9.29 12.35
CA VAL A 122 1.25 -8.61 11.88
C VAL A 122 1.52 -7.93 10.55
N PHE A 123 2.56 -7.09 10.47
CA PHE A 123 2.84 -6.29 9.28
C PHE A 123 3.11 -7.16 8.05
N GLY A 124 3.88 -8.25 8.19
CA GLY A 124 4.07 -9.19 7.09
C GLY A 124 2.77 -9.85 6.60
N HIS A 125 1.88 -10.23 7.53
CA HIS A 125 0.57 -10.78 7.19
C HIS A 125 -0.31 -9.76 6.45
N LEU A 126 -0.37 -8.52 6.94
CA LEU A 126 -1.16 -7.45 6.32
C LEU A 126 -0.60 -7.05 4.95
N ALA A 127 0.71 -6.93 4.82
CA ALA A 127 1.39 -6.69 3.55
C ALA A 127 1.12 -7.79 2.51
N GLY A 128 1.00 -9.04 2.95
CA GLY A 128 0.63 -10.16 2.09
C GLY A 128 -0.81 -10.08 1.55
N LYS A 129 -1.72 -9.40 2.27
CA LYS A 129 -3.15 -9.25 1.93
C LYS A 129 -3.50 -7.97 1.20
N LEU A 130 -2.56 -7.02 1.13
CA LEU A 130 -2.79 -5.70 0.53
C LEU A 130 -3.30 -5.81 -0.91
N VAL A 131 -2.59 -6.54 -1.78
CA VAL A 131 -3.00 -6.70 -3.19
C VAL A 131 -4.38 -7.33 -3.31
N GLU A 132 -4.65 -8.41 -2.57
CA GLU A 132 -5.95 -9.11 -2.60
C GLU A 132 -7.11 -8.19 -2.20
N ALA A 133 -6.91 -7.34 -1.19
CA ALA A 133 -7.93 -6.38 -0.76
C ALA A 133 -8.21 -5.30 -1.82
N PHE A 134 -7.19 -4.80 -2.51
CA PHE A 134 -7.39 -3.86 -3.63
C PHE A 134 -8.11 -4.51 -4.80
N VAL A 135 -7.81 -5.76 -5.13
CA VAL A 135 -8.51 -6.50 -6.18
C VAL A 135 -9.98 -6.70 -5.83
N ALA A 136 -10.27 -7.07 -4.57
CA ALA A 136 -11.65 -7.19 -4.10
C ALA A 136 -12.40 -5.85 -4.16
N GLU A 137 -11.73 -4.76 -3.76
CA GLU A 137 -12.31 -3.42 -3.82
C GLU A 137 -12.55 -2.95 -5.26
N ALA A 138 -11.66 -3.26 -6.19
CA ALA A 138 -11.86 -3.00 -7.62
C ALA A 138 -13.10 -3.71 -8.16
N GLY A 139 -13.26 -5.00 -7.82
CA GLY A 139 -14.45 -5.78 -8.16
C GLY A 139 -15.74 -5.18 -7.57
N ARG A 140 -15.67 -4.57 -6.37
CA ARG A 140 -16.82 -3.90 -5.75
C ARG A 140 -17.18 -2.56 -6.41
N ARG A 141 -16.20 -1.82 -6.93
CA ARG A 141 -16.42 -0.49 -7.55
C ARG A 141 -16.71 -0.52 -9.04
N HIS A 142 -16.19 -1.53 -9.75
CA HIS A 142 -16.17 -1.57 -11.21
C HIS A 142 -16.78 -2.86 -11.80
N GLY A 143 -17.17 -3.82 -10.96
CA GLY A 143 -17.94 -5.01 -11.37
C GLY A 143 -19.43 -4.79 -11.23
#